data_AF-A0AB39PY55-F1
#
_entry.id   AF-A0AB39PY55-F1
#
_cell.length_a   1.000
_cell.length_b   1.000
_cell.length_c   1.000
_cell.angle_alpha   90.00
_cell.angle_beta   90.00
_cell.angle_gamma   90.00
#
_symmetry.space_group_name_H-M   'P 1'
#
loop_
_entity.id
_entity.type
_entity.pdbx_description
1 polymer ?
#
loop_
_entity_poly.entity_id
_entity_poly.type
_entity_poly.pdbx_seq_one_letter_code
_entity_poly.pdbx_strand_id
1 'polypeptide(L)'
;MPHYRRAWRGARMAGLAPHVFESPAGRRVYGNSDTRLTKWLNDGILPAQVVDWAGNSVAVLLATYARCVEGQLPDLKRRPEAAGALPERSSAG
;
A
#
# COMPACT_ATOMS: atom_id res chain seq x y z
N MET A 1 -17.04 28.67 -3.66
CA MET A 1 -15.87 27.84 -3.29
C MET A 1 -15.31 27.18 -4.54
N PRO A 2 -14.00 27.29 -4.85
CA PRO A 2 -13.44 26.55 -5.97
C PRO A 2 -13.61 25.05 -5.72
N HIS A 3 -14.06 24.30 -6.73
CA HIS A 3 -14.06 22.84 -6.65
C HIS A 3 -12.67 22.34 -6.27
N TYR A 4 -12.60 21.37 -5.35
CA TYR A 4 -11.36 20.82 -4.77
C TYR A 4 -10.22 20.58 -5.77
N ARG A 5 -10.53 20.12 -6.99
CA ARG A 5 -9.53 19.91 -8.06
C ARG A 5 -8.85 21.21 -8.52
N ARG A 6 -9.59 22.31 -8.60
CA ARG A 6 -9.06 23.63 -8.99
C ARG A 6 -8.18 24.21 -7.88
N ALA A 7 -8.61 24.07 -6.63
CA ALA A 7 -7.82 24.47 -5.47
C ALA A 7 -6.49 23.68 -5.39
N TRP A 8 -6.55 22.36 -5.61
CA TRP A 8 -5.35 21.51 -5.65
C TRP A 8 -4.38 21.88 -6.77
N ARG A 9 -4.89 22.11 -8.00
CA ARG A 9 -4.05 22.55 -9.11
C ARG A 9 -3.38 23.89 -8.82
N GLY A 10 -4.11 24.82 -8.19
CA GLY A 10 -3.57 26.11 -7.75
C GLY A 10 -2.46 25.95 -6.72
N ALA A 11 -2.68 25.14 -5.69
CA ALA A 11 -1.68 24.85 -4.66
C ALA A 11 -0.40 24.23 -5.24
N ARG A 12 -0.54 23.28 -6.17
CA ARG A 12 0.61 22.68 -6.88
C ARG A 12 1.40 23.70 -7.68
N MET A 13 0.71 24.58 -8.41
CA MET A 13 1.35 25.61 -9.22
C MET A 13 2.13 26.61 -8.36
N ALA A 14 1.66 26.88 -7.15
CA ALA A 14 2.32 27.78 -6.21
C ALA A 14 3.49 27.14 -5.45
N GLY A 15 3.45 25.82 -5.19
CA GLY A 15 4.41 25.14 -4.31
C GLY A 15 5.43 24.23 -5.00
N LEU A 16 5.24 23.86 -6.27
CA LEU A 16 6.13 22.93 -6.98
C LEU A 16 6.97 23.65 -8.04
N ALA A 17 8.20 23.18 -8.22
CA ALA A 17 9.03 23.60 -9.35
C ALA A 17 8.35 23.21 -10.69
N PRO A 18 8.55 23.98 -11.78
CA PRO A 18 7.83 23.77 -13.04
C PRO A 18 7.93 22.33 -13.57
N HIS A 19 9.12 21.74 -13.55
CA HIS A 19 9.34 20.36 -14.00
C HIS A 19 8.62 19.30 -13.14
N VAL A 20 8.41 19.57 -11.85
CA VAL A 20 7.66 18.69 -10.95
C VAL A 20 6.15 18.87 -11.14
N PHE A 21 5.71 20.10 -11.41
CA PHE A 21 4.31 20.38 -11.71
C PHE A 21 3.83 19.68 -12.99
N GLU A 22 4.67 19.72 -14.04
CA GLU A 22 4.49 19.04 -15.34
C GLU A 22 4.45 17.51 -15.18
N SER A 23 5.16 16.98 -14.17
CA SER A 23 5.20 15.55 -13.93
C SER A 23 3.83 14.97 -13.53
N PRO A 24 3.57 13.67 -13.81
CA PRO A 24 2.36 12.99 -13.35
C PRO A 24 2.24 12.93 -11.81
N ALA A 25 3.35 13.09 -11.08
CA ALA A 25 3.40 12.91 -9.64
C ALA A 25 2.51 13.94 -8.93
N GLY A 26 1.51 13.46 -8.18
CA GLY A 26 0.53 14.27 -7.44
C GLY A 26 -0.46 15.05 -8.32
N ARG A 27 -0.53 14.79 -9.63
CA ARG A 27 -1.49 15.43 -10.56
C ARG A 27 -2.93 15.25 -10.07
N ARG A 28 -3.21 14.09 -9.48
CA ARG A 28 -4.41 13.82 -8.68
C ARG A 28 -4.02 13.88 -7.21
N VAL A 29 -4.95 14.33 -6.35
CA VAL A 29 -4.65 14.53 -4.92
C VAL A 29 -4.18 13.25 -4.21
N TYR A 30 -4.55 12.09 -4.75
CA TYR A 30 -4.14 10.77 -4.26
C TYR A 30 -3.37 9.97 -5.32
N GLY A 31 -2.78 10.62 -6.32
CA GLY A 31 -2.13 9.92 -7.44
C GLY A 31 -0.89 9.12 -7.05
N ASN A 32 -0.24 9.45 -5.93
CA ASN A 32 0.87 8.67 -5.37
C ASN A 32 0.39 7.50 -4.49
N SER A 33 -0.91 7.50 -4.11
CA SER A 33 -1.48 6.44 -3.26
C SER A 33 -1.48 5.11 -4.00
N ASP A 34 -1.73 5.06 -5.31
CA ASP A 34 -1.76 3.81 -6.07
C ASP A 34 -0.42 3.05 -5.99
N THR A 35 0.69 3.75 -6.24
CA THR A 35 2.04 3.19 -6.14
C THR A 35 2.38 2.82 -4.70
N ARG A 36 2.04 3.68 -3.73
CA ARG A 36 2.33 3.42 -2.31
C ARG A 36 1.56 2.23 -1.76
N LEU A 37 0.27 2.14 -2.05
CA LEU A 37 -0.61 1.05 -1.61
C LEU A 37 -0.21 -0.28 -2.24
N THR A 38 0.05 -0.28 -3.54
CA THR A 38 0.53 -1.47 -4.24
C THR A 38 1.87 -1.92 -3.67
N LYS A 39 2.81 -1.00 -3.42
CA LYS A 39 4.10 -1.34 -2.82
C LYS A 39 3.94 -1.95 -1.43
N TRP A 40 3.17 -1.33 -0.54
CA TRP A 40 2.95 -1.85 0.81
C TRP A 40 2.31 -3.24 0.84
N LEU A 41 1.36 -3.50 -0.05
CA LEU A 41 0.78 -4.83 -0.20
C LEU A 41 1.81 -5.84 -0.72
N ASN A 42 2.66 -5.46 -1.67
CA ASN A 42 3.75 -6.30 -2.17
C ASN A 42 4.91 -6.49 -1.18
N ASP A 43 5.10 -5.57 -0.24
CA ASP A 43 6.03 -5.70 0.89
C ASP A 43 5.46 -6.63 1.99
N GLY A 44 4.19 -7.05 1.87
CA GLY A 44 3.54 -7.99 2.78
C GLY A 44 2.98 -7.36 4.05
N ILE A 45 2.75 -6.04 4.01
CA ILE A 45 2.05 -5.33 5.09
C ILE A 45 0.58 -5.78 5.08
N LEU A 46 0.06 -6.07 6.28
CA LEU A 46 -1.32 -6.51 6.45
C LEU A 46 -2.31 -5.47 5.89
N PRO A 47 -3.34 -5.89 5.12
CA PRO A 47 -4.33 -4.98 4.57
C PRO A 47 -5.00 -4.08 5.63
N ALA A 48 -5.27 -4.60 6.83
CA ALA A 48 -5.81 -3.83 7.95
C ALA A 48 -4.92 -2.63 8.33
N GLN A 49 -3.60 -2.86 8.45
CA GLN A 49 -2.63 -1.82 8.76
C GLN A 49 -2.50 -0.79 7.63
N VAL A 50 -2.58 -1.24 6.38
CA VAL A 50 -2.51 -0.37 5.19
C VAL A 50 -3.70 0.59 5.18
N VAL A 51 -4.90 0.12 5.50
CA VAL A 51 -6.10 0.96 5.46
C VAL A 51 -6.14 2.00 6.57
N ASP A 52 -5.58 1.69 7.75
CA ASP A 52 -5.42 2.64 8.85
C ASP A 52 -4.60 3.87 8.41
N TRP A 53 -3.60 3.68 7.55
CA TRP A 53 -2.79 4.76 6.99
C TRP A 53 -3.38 5.41 5.73
N ALA A 54 -4.21 4.67 4.99
CA ALA A 54 -4.76 5.10 3.71
C ALA A 54 -6.08 5.86 3.84
N GLY A 55 -6.81 5.67 4.95
CA GLY A 55 -8.13 6.26 5.16
C GLY A 55 -9.21 5.69 4.23
N ASN A 56 -9.04 4.46 3.76
CA ASN A 56 -10.04 3.71 2.99
C ASN A 56 -10.50 2.46 3.77
N SER A 57 -11.39 1.65 3.19
CA SER A 57 -11.81 0.39 3.81
C SER A 57 -11.06 -0.81 3.22
N VAL A 58 -10.91 -1.88 4.00
CA VAL A 58 -10.24 -3.12 3.55
C VAL A 58 -10.92 -3.67 2.30
N ALA A 59 -12.26 -3.62 2.24
CA ALA A 59 -13.03 -4.07 1.09
C ALA A 59 -12.67 -3.26 -0.18
N VAL A 60 -12.57 -1.93 -0.08
CA VAL A 60 -12.21 -1.07 -1.22
C VAL A 60 -10.76 -1.31 -1.63
N LEU A 61 -9.85 -1.45 -0.67
CA LEU A 61 -8.44 -1.75 -0.93
C LEU A 61 -8.30 -3.06 -1.70
N LEU A 62 -8.89 -4.16 -1.21
CA LEU A 62 -8.77 -5.47 -1.86
C LEU A 62 -9.49 -5.52 -3.21
N ALA A 63 -10.69 -4.93 -3.33
CA ALA A 63 -11.39 -4.87 -4.61
C ALA A 63 -10.60 -4.14 -5.69
N THR A 64 -9.80 -3.13 -5.31
CA THR A 64 -9.04 -2.30 -6.24
C THR A 64 -7.66 -2.91 -6.56
N TYR A 65 -6.96 -3.43 -5.54
CA TYR A 65 -5.54 -3.77 -5.65
C TYR A 65 -5.22 -5.26 -5.50
N ALA A 66 -6.20 -6.16 -5.30
CA ALA A 66 -5.92 -7.60 -5.18
C ALA A 66 -5.15 -8.15 -6.39
N ARG A 67 -5.44 -7.66 -7.60
CA ARG A 67 -4.73 -8.06 -8.83
C ARG A 67 -3.28 -7.54 -8.93
N CYS A 68 -2.90 -6.59 -8.07
CA CYS A 68 -1.59 -5.95 -8.07
C CYS A 68 -0.66 -6.53 -7.00
N VAL A 69 -1.08 -7.58 -6.30
CA VAL A 69 -0.28 -8.30 -5.30
C VAL A 69 0.41 -9.47 -5.99
N GLU A 70 1.73 -9.43 -6.06
CA GLU A 70 2.58 -10.41 -6.73
C GLU A 70 3.72 -10.88 -5.81
N GLY A 71 4.31 -12.05 -6.10
CA GLY A 71 5.53 -12.53 -5.43
C GLY A 71 5.41 -12.94 -3.95
N GLN A 72 4.27 -12.68 -3.31
CA GLN A 72 4.04 -12.93 -1.88
C GLN A 72 3.81 -14.41 -1.54
N LEU A 73 3.27 -15.20 -2.49
CA LEU A 73 2.81 -16.58 -2.23
C LEU A 73 3.92 -17.52 -1.70
N PRO A 74 5.14 -17.55 -2.26
CA PRO A 74 6.21 -18.43 -1.78
C PRO A 74 6.64 -18.09 -0.35
N ASP A 75 6.78 -16.79 -0.05
CA ASP A 75 7.15 -16.33 1.29
C ASP A 75 6.06 -16.61 2.33
N LEU A 76 4.80 -16.39 1.96
CA LEU A 76 3.66 -16.69 2.83
C LEU A 76 3.54 -18.20 3.12
N LYS A 77 3.90 -19.07 2.16
CA LYS A 77 3.94 -20.53 2.36
C LYS A 77 5.10 -20.99 3.26
N ARG A 78 6.27 -20.32 3.18
CA ARG A 78 7.46 -20.65 3.99
C ARG A 78 7.29 -20.32 5.48
N ARG A 79 6.56 -19.24 5.82
CA ARG A 79 6.36 -18.80 7.21
C ARG A 79 5.71 -19.86 8.14
N PRO A 80 4.61 -20.53 7.76
CA PRO A 80 4.03 -21.58 8.60
C PRO A 80 4.92 -22.82 8.70
N GLU A 81 5.68 -23.17 7.67
CA GLU A 81 6.66 -24.27 7.71
C GLU A 81 7.78 -24.01 8.74
N ALA A 82 8.27 -22.77 8.80
CA ALA A 82 9.26 -22.35 9.80
C ALA A 82 8.69 -22.31 11.23
N ALA A 83 7.40 -21.97 11.39
CA ALA A 83 6.72 -21.94 12.69
C ALA A 83 6.29 -23.34 13.18
N GLY A 84 6.08 -24.30 12.27
CA GLY A 84 5.79 -25.69 12.58
C GLY A 84 6.97 -26.47 13.17
N ALA A 85 8.19 -25.92 13.09
CA ALA A 85 9.37 -26.43 13.78
C ALA A 85 9.39 -26.00 15.26
N LEU A 86 8.32 -26.30 15.99
CA LEU A 86 8.41 -26.34 17.45
C LEU A 86 9.27 -27.56 17.80
N PRO A 87 10.30 -27.45 18.66
CA PRO A 87 11.04 -28.62 19.09
C PRO A 87 10.04 -29.60 19.72
N GLU A 88 9.96 -30.81 19.16
CA GLU A 88 9.34 -31.97 19.79
C GLU A 88 9.74 -31.92 21.26
N ARG A 89 8.75 -31.76 22.17
CA ARG A 89 9.02 -31.77 23.60
C ARG A 89 9.66 -33.12 23.89
N SER A 90 10.98 -33.13 24.06
CA SER A 90 11.71 -34.31 24.50
C SER A 90 11.10 -34.72 25.85
N SER A 91 10.26 -35.76 25.81
CA SER A 91 9.86 -36.49 27.00
C SER A 91 11.09 -37.26 27.48
N ALA A 92 11.94 -36.57 28.25
CA ALA A 92 12.90 -37.23 29.12
C ALA A 92 12.09 -37.92 30.23
N GLY A 93 12.26 -39.25 30.29
CA GLY A 93 11.54 -40.15 31.20
C GLY A 93 12.04 -40.16 32.63
#